data_AF-A0A1M5Y9Q5-F1
#
_entry.id   AF-A0A1M5Y9Q5-F1
#
_cell.length_a   1.000
_cell.length_b   1.000
_cell.length_c   1.000
_cell.angle_alpha   90.00
_cell.angle_beta   90.00
_cell.angle_gamma   90.00
#
_symmetry.space_group_name_H-M   'P 1'
#
loop_
_entity.id
_entity.type
_entity.pdbx_description
1 polymer ?
#
loop_
_entity_poly.entity_id
_entity_poly.type
_entity_poly.pdbx_seq_one_letter_code
_entity_poly.pdbx_strand_id
1 'polypeptide(L)' 'MTNSNPNRPLYRVTFSRITGQDDQGRDELARPKEIGAVWPRKGGKTGGILQLDIIPIELTQRQGVIFLVPADGKDQGGAQ' A
#
# COMPACT_ATOMS: atom_id res chain seq x y z
N MET A 1 2.85 0.52 23.33
CA MET A 1 2.96 1.75 22.52
C MET A 1 4.16 1.59 21.61
N THR A 2 3.96 1.38 20.32
CA THR A 2 5.04 1.25 19.33
C THR A 2 5.62 2.65 19.07
N ASN A 3 6.90 2.83 19.39
CA ASN A 3 7.65 4.06 19.11
C ASN A 3 7.73 4.27 17.59
N SER A 4 6.80 5.03 17.01
CA SER A 4 6.90 5.47 15.62
C SER A 4 8.01 6.52 15.53
N ASN A 5 9.19 6.15 15.04
CA ASN A 5 10.22 7.12 14.71
C ASN A 5 9.69 8.04 13.60
N PRO A 6 9.55 9.36 13.83
CA PRO A 6 8.95 10.28 12.85
C PRO A 6 9.73 10.38 11.53
N ASN A 7 10.97 9.87 11.50
CA ASN A 7 11.82 9.88 10.32
C ASN A 7 11.67 8.62 9.44
N ARG A 8 10.73 7.72 9.76
CA ARG A 8 10.46 6.53 8.96
C ARG A 8 8.98 6.44 8.59
N PRO A 9 8.66 5.88 7.41
CA PRO A 9 7.27 5.60 7.06
C PRO A 9 6.68 4.55 8.01
N LEU A 10 5.36 4.59 8.20
CA LEU A 10 4.56 3.56 8.87
C LEU A 10 4.32 2.37 7.93
N TYR A 11 3.99 2.64 6.67
CA TYR A 11 3.71 1.63 5.65
C TYR A 11 4.33 2.03 4.31
N ARG A 12 4.75 1.04 3.53
CA ARG A 12 4.98 1.13 2.09
C ARG A 12 3.64 0.94 1.36
N VAL A 13 3.41 1.69 0.30
CA VAL A 13 2.16 1.67 -0.45
C VAL A 13 2.43 1.02 -1.78
N THR A 14 1.75 -0.09 -2.04
CA THR A 14 1.82 -0.76 -3.34
C THR A 14 0.47 -0.78 -4.03
N PHE A 15 0.46 -0.82 -5.35
CA PHE A 15 -0.74 -0.91 -6.17
C PHE A 15 -0.64 -2.11 -7.11
N SER A 16 -1.72 -2.87 -7.19
CA SER A 16 -1.90 -3.96 -8.15
C SER A 16 -3.11 -3.66 -9.01
N ARG A 17 -2.92 -3.51 -10.33
CA ARG A 17 -4.05 -3.39 -11.26
C ARG A 17 -4.82 -4.70 -11.35
N ILE A 18 -6.13 -4.61 -11.58
CA ILE A 18 -6.94 -5.78 -11.93
C ILE A 18 -6.66 -6.14 -13.39
N THR A 19 -6.38 -7.41 -13.66
CA THR A 19 -6.08 -7.92 -15.02
C THR A 19 -7.20 -8.74 -15.63
N GLY A 20 -8.15 -9.18 -14.81
CA GLY A 20 -9.27 -10.03 -15.20
C GLY A 20 -10.03 -10.51 -13.97
N GLN A 21 -10.90 -11.50 -14.18
CA GLN A 21 -11.57 -12.23 -13.12
C GLN A 21 -11.43 -13.72 -13.39
N ASP A 22 -11.37 -14.53 -12.33
CA ASP A 22 -11.40 -15.99 -12.44
C ASP A 22 -12.81 -16.53 -12.74
N ASP A 23 -12.93 -17.85 -12.88
CA ASP A 23 -14.21 -18.54 -13.15
C ASP A 23 -15.27 -18.34 -12.06
N GLN A 24 -14.88 -17.83 -10.89
CA GLN A 24 -15.76 -17.52 -9.77
C GLN A 24 -16.08 -16.02 -9.66
N GLY A 25 -15.62 -15.20 -10.61
CA GLY A 25 -15.84 -13.76 -10.64
C GLY A 25 -14.95 -12.98 -9.66
N ARG A 26 -13.86 -13.57 -9.17
CA ARG A 26 -12.92 -12.90 -8.26
C ARG A 26 -11.84 -12.18 -9.06
N ASP A 27 -11.52 -10.95 -8.66
CA ASP A 27 -10.52 -10.14 -9.35
C ASP A 27 -9.13 -10.78 -9.31
N GLU A 28 -8.52 -10.92 -10.48
CA GLU A 28 -7.11 -11.31 -10.63
C GLU A 28 -6.23 -10.06 -10.65
N LEU A 29 -5.18 -10.06 -9.84
CA LEU A 29 -4.32 -8.89 -9.64
C LEU A 29 -2.97 -9.08 -10.33
N ALA A 30 -2.49 -8.03 -10.98
CA ALA A 30 -1.11 -7.97 -11.47
C ALA A 30 -0.10 -7.92 -10.30
N ARG A 31 1.18 -8.12 -10.63
CA ARG A 31 2.26 -7.95 -9.65
C ARG A 31 2.21 -6.53 -9.04
N PRO A 32 2.26 -6.41 -7.70
CA PRO A 32 2.22 -5.12 -7.04
C PRO A 32 3.44 -4.27 -7.41
N LYS A 33 3.22 -2.97 -7.57
CA LYS A 33 4.27 -1.96 -7.71
C LYS A 33 4.20 -0.99 -6.56
N GLU A 34 5.34 -0.70 -5.96
CA GLU A 34 5.43 0.37 -4.97
C GLU A 34 5.22 1.73 -5.62
N ILE A 35 4.32 2.52 -5.02
CA ILE A 35 3.92 3.83 -5.53
C ILE A 35 4.00 4.94 -4.48
N GLY A 36 4.40 4.62 -3.25
CA GLY A 36 4.55 5.61 -2.20
C GLY A 36 4.66 5.02 -0.80
N ALA A 37 4.32 5.83 0.20
CA ALA A 37 4.39 5.45 1.61
C ALA A 37 3.35 6.19 2.47
N VAL A 38 3.06 5.64 3.65
CA VAL A 38 2.26 6.28 4.69
C VAL A 38 3.19 6.80 5.78
N TRP A 39 3.08 8.07 6.13
CA TRP A 39 3.92 8.72 7.14
C TRP A 39 3.13 9.05 8.41
N PRO A 40 3.77 9.05 9.59
CA PRO A 40 3.10 9.47 10.82
C PRO A 40 2.78 10.97 10.78
N ARG A 41 1.65 11.38 11.37
CA ARG A 41 1.32 12.79 11.51
C ARG A 41 2.14 13.45 12.63
N LYS A 42 2.62 14.66 12.38
CA LYS A 42 3.29 15.48 13.41
C LYS A 42 2.31 15.90 14.52
N GLY A 43 2.85 16.09 15.73
CA GLY A 43 2.11 16.63 16.87
C GLY A 43 1.12 15.66 17.53
N GLY A 44 1.39 14.36 17.50
CA GLY A 44 0.59 13.35 18.23
C GLY A 44 -0.80 13.10 17.65
N LYS A 45 -1.07 13.54 16.40
CA LYS A 45 -2.35 13.32 15.75
C LYS A 45 -2.48 11.85 15.31
N THR A 46 -3.69 11.31 15.41
CA THR A 46 -4.02 9.95 14.97
C THR A 46 -4.03 9.83 13.45
N GLY A 47 -3.76 8.62 12.95
CA GLY A 47 -3.69 8.30 11.51
C GLY A 47 -2.34 8.60 10.85
N GLY A 48 -2.27 8.38 9.54
CA GLY A 48 -1.09 8.60 8.71
C GLY A 48 -1.38 9.45 7.46
N ILE A 49 -0.32 9.99 6.86
CA ILE A 49 -0.37 10.76 5.61
C ILE A 49 0.04 9.82 4.50
N LEU A 50 -0.89 9.50 3.59
CA LEU A 50 -0.57 8.79 2.36
C LEU A 50 0.11 9.75 1.39
N GLN A 51 1.36 9.46 1.04
CA GLN A 51 2.09 10.16 0.00
C GLN A 51 2.33 9.21 -1.16
N LEU A 52 1.89 9.60 -2.35
CA LEU A 52 2.12 8.86 -3.58
C LEU A 52 3.21 9.57 -4.39
N ASP A 53 4.26 8.85 -4.74
CA ASP A 53 5.34 9.33 -5.60
C ASP A 53 4.97 9.15 -7.09
N ILE A 54 4.14 8.14 -7.37
CA ILE A 54 3.59 7.84 -8.70
C ILE A 54 2.09 7.59 -8.56
N ILE A 55 1.28 8.17 -9.45
CA ILE A 55 -0.16 7.90 -9.53
C ILE A 55 -0.42 7.07 -10.79
N PRO A 56 -0.69 5.75 -10.68
CA PRO A 56 -1.06 4.93 -11.83
C PRO A 56 -2.38 5.42 -12.46
N ILE A 57 -2.49 5.39 -13.79
CA ILE A 57 -3.73 5.79 -14.46
C ILE A 57 -4.89 4.86 -14.08
N GLU A 58 -4.61 3.57 -13.90
CA GLU A 58 -5.57 2.56 -13.47
C GLU A 58 -6.10 2.83 -12.06
N LEU A 59 -5.30 3.45 -11.19
CA LEU A 59 -5.75 3.90 -9.87
C LEU A 59 -6.82 4.99 -10.03
N THR A 60 -6.64 5.92 -10.96
CA THR A 60 -7.63 6.97 -11.24
C THR A 60 -8.93 6.41 -11.86
N GLN A 61 -8.85 5.26 -12.51
CA GLN A 61 -9.98 4.53 -13.10
C GLN A 61 -10.60 3.49 -12.15
N ARG A 62 -10.11 3.40 -10.90
CA ARG A 62 -10.55 2.41 -9.90
C ARG A 62 -10.38 0.95 -10.34
N GLN A 63 -9.37 0.68 -11.17
CA GLN A 63 -9.07 -0.66 -11.72
C GLN A 63 -7.87 -1.30 -10.99
N GLY A 64 -7.94 -1.38 -9.66
CA GLY A 64 -6.86 -1.97 -8.88
C GLY A 64 -7.06 -1.83 -7.38
N VAL A 65 -6.10 -2.38 -6.65
CA VAL A 65 -6.12 -2.46 -5.19
C VAL A 65 -4.84 -1.83 -4.64
N ILE A 66 -4.99 -1.03 -3.59
CA ILE A 66 -3.86 -0.50 -2.81
C ILE A 66 -3.61 -1.43 -1.62
N PHE A 67 -2.34 -1.78 -1.41
CA PHE A 67 -1.89 -2.51 -0.23
C PHE A 67 -0.98 -1.62 0.62
N LEU A 68 -1.15 -1.70 1.94
CA LEU A 68 -0.29 -1.08 2.93
C LEU A 68 0.58 -2.16 3.58
N VAL A 69 1.88 -2.11 3.33
CA VAL A 69 2.85 -3.09 3.84
C VAL A 69 3.66 -2.44 4.96
N PRO A 70 3.77 -3.03 6.17
CA PRO A 70 4.55 -2.45 7.26
C PRO A 70 5.99 -2.13 6.85
N ALA A 71 6.44 -0.91 7.15
CA ALA A 71 7.77 -0.45 6.73
C ALA A 71 8.92 -1.01 7.59
N ASP A 72 8.62 -1.53 8.78
CA ASP A 72 9.61 -2.08 9.71
C ASP A 72 9.98 -3.54 9.44
N GLY A 73 9.46 -4.13 8.35
CA GLY A 73 10.05 -5.31 7.71
C GLY A 73 10.08 -6.58 8.56
N LYS A 74 9.31 -6.67 9.65
CA LYS A 74 9.10 -7.92 10.38
C LYS A 74 8.10 -8.78 9.60
N ASP A 75 8.60 -9.49 8.58
CA ASP A 75 8.02 -10.63 7.87
C ASP A 75 6.49 -10.78 7.88
N GLN A 76 5.78 -10.39 6.80
CA GLN A 76 4.42 -10.91 6.54
C GLN A 76 4.09 -11.00 5.03
N GLY A 77 4.37 -12.16 4.43
CA GLY A 77 3.51 -12.70 3.37
C GLY A 77 3.99 -12.55 1.94
N GLY A 78 4.91 -13.41 1.52
CA GLY A 78 5.32 -13.60 0.12
C GLY A 78 5.76 -15.03 -0.17
N ALA A 79 5.15 -16.02 0.47
CA ALA A 79 5.21 -17.44 0.10
C ALA A 79 4.17 -18.22 0.90
N GLN A 80 3.12 -18.69 0.24
CA GLN A 80 2.64 -20.06 0.38
C GLN A 80 1.95 -20.48 -0.92
#